data_AF-A0A3B9C0B6-F1
#
_entry.id   AF-A0A3B9C0B6-F1
#
_cell.length_a   1.000
_cell.length_b   1.000
_cell.length_c   1.000
_cell.angle_alpha   90.00
_cell.angle_beta   90.00
_cell.angle_gamma   90.00
#
_symmetry.space_group_name_H-M   'P 1'
#
loop_
_entity.id
_entity.type
_entity.pdbx_description
1 polymer ?
#
loop_
_entity_poly.entity_id
_entity_poly.type
_entity_poly.pdbx_seq_one_letter_code
_entity_poly.pdbx_strand_id
1 'polypeptide(L)'
;MVGTVTNFLQNEQALQLKVCDLQDGDSRAAFKNLNLDIRYYEKLEIFTHAESVIGQQPVQDNQLTAFVRLGSDFNNNYYEYEIPLKITPPGTYNKDDESDRLAVWPEQNNITIFLRELATLKQQRNQAGFPLNLPFAIEKDGVRVTIVGNPDIGVLRTAMLGIRNPQKGTWPNADDPGNPLCAE
;
A
#
# COMPACT_ATOMS: atom_id res chain seq x y z
N MET A 1 19.00 33.27 32.74
CA MET A 1 19.53 32.12 31.99
C MET A 1 18.71 32.01 30.72
N VAL A 2 19.20 32.55 29.60
CA VAL A 2 18.50 32.49 28.31
C VAL A 2 18.91 31.16 27.68
N GLY A 3 17.99 30.20 27.61
CA GLY A 3 18.21 28.94 26.92
C GLY A 3 18.19 29.19 25.41
N THR A 4 19.32 28.97 24.74
CA THR A 4 19.40 28.89 23.28
C THR A 4 18.56 27.72 22.80
N VAL A 5 17.52 27.99 22.00
CA VAL A 5 16.76 26.96 21.29
C VAL A 5 17.59 26.53 20.08
N THR A 6 18.29 25.41 20.17
CA THR A 6 18.95 24.78 19.02
C THR A 6 17.94 23.85 18.35
N ASN A 7 17.55 24.16 17.12
CA ASN A 7 16.78 23.24 16.27
C ASN A 7 17.68 22.05 15.90
N PHE A 8 17.34 20.87 16.37
CA PHE A 8 17.96 19.62 15.92
C PHE A 8 17.13 19.09 14.75
N LEU A 9 17.75 18.98 13.57
CA LEU A 9 17.17 18.24 12.46
C LEU A 9 17.11 16.76 12.88
N GLN A 10 15.89 16.21 12.93
CA GLN A 10 15.72 14.78 13.15
C GLN A 10 15.94 14.01 11.85
N ASN A 11 16.38 12.77 11.97
CA ASN A 11 16.60 11.88 10.83
C ASN A 11 15.26 11.30 10.37
N GLU A 12 14.76 11.76 9.23
CA GLU A 12 13.62 11.16 8.55
C GLU A 12 14.11 10.00 7.67
N GLN A 13 13.52 8.82 7.87
CA GLN A 13 13.86 7.61 7.10
C GLN A 13 12.60 7.01 6.49
N ALA A 14 12.73 6.55 5.24
CA ALA A 14 11.71 5.80 4.53
C ALA A 14 12.18 4.35 4.30
N LEU A 15 11.23 3.47 4.02
CA LEU A 15 11.53 2.11 3.55
C LEU A 15 11.70 2.15 2.03
N GLN A 16 12.79 1.59 1.53
CA GLN A 16 13.05 1.39 0.10
C GLN A 16 12.82 -0.09 -0.24
N LEU A 17 11.98 -0.38 -1.24
CA LEU A 17 11.68 -1.74 -1.66
C LEU A 17 11.97 -1.91 -3.16
N LYS A 18 13.24 -2.14 -3.49
CA LYS A 18 13.66 -2.41 -4.87
C LYS A 18 13.36 -3.86 -5.27
N VAL A 19 12.55 -4.05 -6.30
CA VAL A 19 12.18 -5.36 -6.81
C VAL A 19 12.31 -5.38 -8.32
N CYS A 20 13.01 -6.40 -8.82
CA CYS A 20 13.08 -6.71 -10.24
C CYS A 20 12.49 -8.10 -10.50
N ASP A 21 12.13 -8.35 -11.76
CA ASP A 21 11.58 -9.64 -12.20
C ASP A 21 10.27 -10.01 -11.49
N LEU A 22 9.43 -8.99 -11.21
CA LEU A 22 8.12 -9.18 -10.60
C LEU A 22 7.14 -9.70 -11.66
N GLN A 23 6.92 -11.01 -11.66
CA GLN A 23 6.09 -11.72 -12.64
C GLN A 23 4.59 -11.32 -12.55
N ASP A 24 3.83 -11.62 -13.60
CA ASP A 24 2.38 -11.42 -13.65
C ASP A 24 1.67 -12.11 -12.47
N GLY A 25 0.93 -11.33 -11.67
CA GLY A 25 0.26 -11.81 -10.46
C GLY A 25 1.17 -12.02 -9.24
N ASP A 26 2.47 -11.71 -9.34
CA ASP A 26 3.42 -11.86 -8.24
C ASP A 26 3.49 -10.59 -7.35
N SER A 27 3.92 -10.79 -6.10
CA SER A 27 4.06 -9.70 -5.14
C SER A 27 5.28 -9.89 -4.23
N ARG A 28 5.85 -8.76 -3.76
CA ARG A 28 6.94 -8.74 -2.80
C ARG A 28 6.62 -7.73 -1.71
N ALA A 29 6.90 -8.11 -0.47
CA ALA A 29 6.54 -7.30 0.68
C ALA A 29 7.55 -7.44 1.80
N ALA A 30 7.67 -6.37 2.59
CA ALA A 30 8.29 -6.40 3.89
C ALA A 30 7.20 -6.53 4.96
N PHE A 31 7.51 -7.21 6.06
CA PHE A 31 6.58 -7.35 7.16
C PHE A 31 7.24 -6.98 8.49
N LYS A 32 6.40 -6.60 9.43
CA LYS A 32 6.78 -6.34 10.81
C LYS A 32 5.78 -6.94 11.76
N ASN A 33 6.29 -7.60 12.79
CA ASN A 33 5.49 -8.01 13.93
C ASN A 33 5.23 -6.78 14.82
N LEU A 34 3.97 -6.57 15.13
CA LEU A 34 3.47 -5.48 15.93
C LEU A 34 2.66 -6.04 17.10
N ASN A 35 2.38 -5.20 18.08
CA ASN A 35 1.39 -5.49 19.10
C ASN A 35 0.63 -4.19 19.36
N LEU A 36 -0.33 -3.90 18.48
CA LEU A 36 -1.08 -2.65 18.47
C LEU A 36 -2.57 -2.91 18.56
N ASP A 37 -3.25 -2.04 19.30
CA ASP A 37 -4.70 -1.91 19.30
C ASP A 37 -5.05 -0.61 18.60
N ILE A 38 -5.63 -0.71 17.39
CA ILE A 38 -5.92 0.47 16.57
C ILE A 38 -7.38 0.91 16.65
N ARG A 39 -8.21 0.32 17.54
CA ARG A 39 -9.66 0.59 17.61
C ARG A 39 -10.02 2.03 17.97
N TYR A 40 -9.11 2.73 18.64
CA TYR A 40 -9.31 4.12 19.07
C TYR A 40 -8.92 5.15 18.01
N TYR A 41 -8.33 4.72 16.90
CA TYR A 41 -7.95 5.59 15.80
C TYR A 41 -9.02 5.61 14.73
N GLU A 42 -9.09 6.71 13.97
CA GLU A 42 -10.04 6.86 12.88
C GLU A 42 -9.47 6.35 11.55
N LYS A 43 -8.20 6.71 11.28
CA LYS A 43 -7.52 6.39 10.03
C LYS A 43 -6.03 6.05 10.26
N LEU A 44 -5.48 5.26 9.35
CA LEU A 44 -4.05 5.04 9.19
C LEU A 44 -3.61 5.67 7.85
N GLU A 45 -2.55 6.47 7.88
CA GLU A 45 -2.00 7.12 6.70
C GLU A 45 -0.55 6.66 6.46
N ILE A 46 -0.26 6.25 5.23
CA ILE A 46 1.06 5.81 4.79
C ILE A 46 1.35 6.51 3.47
N PHE A 47 2.44 7.28 3.44
CA PHE A 47 2.93 7.95 2.24
C PHE A 47 3.74 6.95 1.42
N THR A 48 3.40 6.81 0.13
CA THR A 48 4.13 5.93 -0.78
C THR A 48 4.53 6.66 -2.05
N HIS A 49 5.62 6.21 -2.64
CA HIS A 49 6.17 6.67 -3.90
C HIS A 49 6.61 5.42 -4.67
N ALA A 50 6.66 5.53 -5.99
CA ALA A 50 7.14 4.47 -6.85
C ALA A 50 7.88 5.07 -8.04
N GLU A 51 9.03 4.49 -8.36
CA GLU A 51 9.82 4.86 -9.54
C GLU A 51 10.25 3.64 -10.36
N SER A 52 10.54 3.88 -11.63
CA SER A 52 11.13 2.86 -12.50
C SER A 52 12.62 2.70 -12.23
N VAL A 53 13.10 1.45 -12.23
CA VAL A 53 14.54 1.21 -12.09
C VAL A 53 15.29 1.62 -13.36
N ILE A 54 16.30 2.48 -13.21
CA ILE A 54 17.15 2.94 -14.32
C ILE A 54 17.79 1.74 -15.04
N GLY A 55 17.68 1.72 -16.38
CA GLY A 55 18.22 0.65 -17.22
C GLY A 55 17.29 -0.57 -17.36
N GLN A 56 16.09 -0.52 -16.79
CA GLN A 56 15.02 -1.50 -17.00
C GLN A 56 13.91 -0.93 -17.89
N GLN A 57 12.97 -1.77 -18.30
CA GLN A 57 11.76 -1.31 -18.99
C GLN A 57 10.98 -0.38 -18.05
N PRO A 58 10.60 0.84 -18.48
CA PRO A 58 9.82 1.75 -17.65
C PRO A 58 8.47 1.14 -17.27
N VAL A 59 8.14 1.23 -15.98
CA VAL A 59 6.81 0.90 -15.45
C VAL A 59 5.89 2.08 -15.74
N GLN A 60 4.68 1.80 -16.21
CA GLN A 60 3.66 2.82 -16.47
C GLN A 60 2.70 2.94 -15.28
N ASP A 61 2.00 4.07 -15.23
CA ASP A 61 0.94 4.30 -14.25
C ASP A 61 -0.08 3.16 -14.21
N ASN A 62 -0.48 2.79 -13.00
CA ASN A 62 -1.45 1.73 -12.72
C ASN A 62 -1.03 0.32 -13.15
N GLN A 63 0.23 0.07 -13.57
CA GLN A 63 0.73 -1.29 -13.80
C GLN A 63 1.20 -1.97 -12.50
N LEU A 64 1.53 -1.17 -11.49
CA LEU A 64 1.95 -1.64 -10.18
C LEU A 64 0.93 -1.20 -9.14
N THR A 65 0.68 -2.03 -8.14
CA THR A 65 -0.12 -1.66 -6.97
C THR A 65 0.74 -1.72 -5.70
N ALA A 66 0.48 -0.80 -4.77
CA ALA A 66 0.94 -0.93 -3.39
C ALA A 66 -0.18 -1.54 -2.56
N PHE A 67 0.17 -2.43 -1.65
CA PHE A 67 -0.78 -2.99 -0.69
C PHE A 67 -0.26 -2.95 0.73
N VAL A 68 -1.18 -2.69 1.65
CA VAL A 68 -0.97 -2.75 3.10
C VAL A 68 -1.89 -3.82 3.65
N ARG A 69 -1.28 -4.85 4.25
CA ARG A 69 -1.97 -5.95 4.90
C ARG A 69 -1.83 -5.84 6.41
N LEU A 70 -2.97 -5.85 7.10
CA LEU A 70 -3.10 -5.69 8.55
C LEU A 70 -3.89 -6.87 9.11
N GLY A 71 -3.27 -7.66 9.99
CA GLY A 71 -3.91 -8.87 10.48
C GLY A 71 -3.37 -9.40 11.80
N SER A 72 -4.07 -10.42 12.32
CA SER A 72 -3.56 -11.26 13.41
C SER A 72 -2.53 -12.27 12.91
N ASP A 73 -2.54 -12.56 11.60
CA ASP A 73 -1.56 -13.38 10.89
C ASP A 73 -1.42 -12.91 9.41
N PHE A 74 -0.51 -13.55 8.67
CA PHE A 74 -0.19 -13.15 7.29
C PHE A 74 -1.13 -13.70 6.22
N ASN A 75 -1.84 -14.80 6.48
CA ASN A 75 -2.41 -15.65 5.41
C ASN A 75 -3.90 -15.94 5.56
N ASN A 76 -4.41 -16.02 6.78
CA ASN A 76 -5.73 -16.53 7.10
C ASN A 76 -6.63 -15.48 7.73
N ASN A 77 -6.07 -14.46 8.40
CA ASN A 77 -6.84 -13.45 9.12
C ASN A 77 -6.24 -12.07 8.92
N TYR A 78 -6.65 -11.41 7.84
CA TYR A 78 -6.15 -10.08 7.50
C TYR A 78 -7.16 -9.24 6.74
N TYR A 79 -6.98 -7.93 6.87
CA TYR A 79 -7.45 -6.95 5.90
C TYR A 79 -6.30 -6.57 4.98
N GLU A 80 -6.58 -6.37 3.71
CA GLU A 80 -5.62 -5.83 2.74
C GLU A 80 -6.25 -4.63 2.05
N TYR A 81 -5.50 -3.53 2.02
CA TYR A 81 -5.85 -2.30 1.34
C TYR A 81 -4.86 -2.08 0.22
N GLU A 82 -5.33 -1.95 -1.01
CA GLU A 82 -4.50 -1.91 -2.21
C GLU A 82 -4.89 -0.75 -3.10
N ILE A 83 -3.89 -0.04 -3.63
CA ILE A 83 -4.05 1.10 -4.54
C ILE A 83 -3.15 0.94 -5.78
N PRO A 84 -3.60 1.40 -6.96
CA PRO A 84 -2.72 1.53 -8.12
C PRO A 84 -1.74 2.67 -7.89
N LEU A 85 -0.48 2.47 -8.28
CA LEU A 85 0.57 3.45 -8.11
C LEU A 85 0.72 4.32 -9.37
N LYS A 86 1.02 5.59 -9.12
CA LYS A 86 1.55 6.54 -10.09
C LYS A 86 3.06 6.52 -10.04
N ILE A 87 3.67 6.41 -11.21
CA ILE A 87 5.12 6.30 -11.34
C ILE A 87 5.68 7.70 -11.49
N THR A 88 6.61 8.06 -10.63
CA THR A 88 7.28 9.36 -10.73
C THR A 88 8.10 9.40 -12.02
N PRO A 89 7.95 10.47 -12.83
CA PRO A 89 8.73 10.61 -14.05
C PRO A 89 10.25 10.62 -13.79
N PRO A 90 11.08 10.16 -14.73
CA PRO A 90 12.52 10.35 -14.60
C PRO A 90 12.87 11.84 -14.69
N GLY A 91 13.64 12.35 -13.74
CA GLY A 91 13.96 13.78 -13.69
C GLY A 91 14.85 14.17 -12.52
N THR A 92 15.12 15.46 -12.40
CA THR A 92 15.74 16.06 -11.22
C THR A 92 14.68 16.89 -10.52
N TYR A 93 14.52 16.65 -9.22
CA TYR A 93 13.47 17.26 -8.41
C TYR A 93 14.09 18.15 -7.33
N ASN A 94 13.56 19.36 -7.19
CA ASN A 94 13.92 20.28 -6.14
C ASN A 94 13.00 20.08 -4.92
N LYS A 95 13.59 19.65 -3.79
CA LYS A 95 12.86 19.46 -2.54
C LYS A 95 12.19 20.74 -1.99
N ASP A 96 12.67 21.92 -2.39
CA ASP A 96 12.13 23.20 -1.94
C ASP A 96 11.01 23.71 -2.87
N ASP A 97 10.74 23.02 -3.98
CA ASP A 97 9.62 23.29 -4.88
C ASP A 97 8.44 22.34 -4.57
N GLU A 98 7.24 22.89 -4.47
CA GLU A 98 6.05 22.12 -4.13
C GLU A 98 5.61 21.18 -5.27
N SER A 99 5.73 21.62 -6.52
CA SER A 99 5.33 20.82 -7.67
C SER A 99 6.25 19.61 -7.87
N ASP A 100 7.55 19.79 -7.65
CA ASP A 100 8.53 18.71 -7.67
C ASP A 100 8.30 17.72 -6.52
N ARG A 101 7.99 18.23 -5.30
CA ARG A 101 7.63 17.36 -4.17
C ARG A 101 6.39 16.52 -4.45
N LEU A 102 5.36 17.09 -5.08
CA LEU A 102 4.14 16.37 -5.44
C LEU A 102 4.34 15.43 -6.64
N ALA A 103 5.33 15.69 -7.50
CA ALA A 103 5.71 14.75 -8.55
C ALA A 103 6.40 13.50 -7.98
N VAL A 104 7.20 13.66 -6.92
CA VAL A 104 7.82 12.53 -6.20
C VAL A 104 6.81 11.85 -5.28
N TRP A 105 6.06 12.60 -4.47
CA TRP A 105 5.07 12.06 -3.52
C TRP A 105 3.65 12.48 -3.93
N PRO A 106 3.10 11.88 -5.00
CA PRO A 106 1.76 12.24 -5.44
C PRO A 106 0.75 11.80 -4.40
N GLU A 107 -0.22 12.66 -4.09
CA GLU A 107 -1.27 12.35 -3.10
C GLU A 107 -2.09 11.11 -3.47
N GLN A 108 -2.15 10.78 -4.77
CA GLN A 108 -2.80 9.58 -5.31
C GLN A 108 -2.13 8.28 -4.84
N ASN A 109 -0.85 8.33 -4.44
CA ASN A 109 -0.13 7.19 -3.87
C ASN A 109 -0.26 7.13 -2.33
N ASN A 110 -0.96 8.06 -1.68
CA ASN A 110 -1.14 8.00 -0.24
C ASN A 110 -2.17 6.91 0.11
N ILE A 111 -1.74 5.95 0.92
CA ILE A 111 -2.62 4.91 1.45
C ILE A 111 -3.30 5.48 2.70
N THR A 112 -4.60 5.77 2.58
CA THR A 112 -5.43 6.28 3.68
C THR A 112 -6.50 5.25 4.03
N ILE A 113 -6.25 4.49 5.09
CA ILE A 113 -7.16 3.41 5.52
C ILE A 113 -8.09 3.95 6.61
N PHE A 114 -9.35 4.14 6.28
CA PHE A 114 -10.38 4.44 7.27
C PHE A 114 -10.80 3.17 8.00
N LEU A 115 -10.57 3.08 9.30
CA LEU A 115 -10.79 1.82 10.04
C LEU A 115 -12.27 1.39 10.07
N ARG A 116 -13.19 2.35 9.91
CA ARG A 116 -14.62 2.08 9.75
C ARG A 116 -14.96 1.33 8.46
N GLU A 117 -14.19 1.53 7.39
CA GLU A 117 -14.41 0.83 6.12
C GLU A 117 -14.06 -0.66 6.26
N LEU A 118 -13.03 -1.00 7.03
CA LEU A 118 -12.68 -2.39 7.33
C LEU A 118 -13.82 -3.11 8.08
N ALA A 119 -14.42 -2.44 9.06
CA ALA A 119 -15.57 -2.97 9.80
C ALA A 119 -16.81 -3.13 8.89
N THR A 120 -17.03 -2.16 7.99
CA THR A 120 -18.12 -2.19 7.01
C THR A 120 -17.94 -3.35 6.03
N LEU A 121 -16.73 -3.58 5.53
CA LEU A 121 -16.38 -4.71 4.65
C LEU A 121 -16.67 -6.05 5.33
N LYS A 122 -16.25 -6.20 6.58
CA LYS A 122 -16.52 -7.40 7.40
C LYS A 122 -18.02 -7.65 7.56
N GLN A 123 -18.80 -6.59 7.79
CA GLN A 123 -20.25 -6.68 7.89
C GLN A 123 -20.89 -7.11 6.57
N GLN A 124 -20.52 -6.48 5.44
CA GLN A 124 -21.04 -6.83 4.12
C GLN A 124 -20.78 -8.30 3.78
N ARG A 125 -19.55 -8.77 3.98
CA ARG A 125 -19.15 -10.17 3.80
C ARG A 125 -20.01 -11.12 4.65
N ASN A 126 -20.21 -10.79 5.93
CA ASN A 126 -21.03 -11.60 6.84
C ASN A 126 -22.50 -11.67 6.40
N GLN A 127 -23.08 -10.53 6.00
CA GLN A 127 -24.47 -10.45 5.53
C GLN A 127 -24.68 -11.25 4.24
N ALA A 128 -23.68 -11.30 3.36
CA ALA A 128 -23.69 -12.12 2.15
C ALA A 128 -23.53 -13.62 2.42
N GLY A 129 -23.21 -14.03 3.66
CA GLY A 129 -22.91 -15.43 3.99
C GLY A 129 -21.65 -15.97 3.29
N PHE A 130 -20.73 -15.08 2.90
CA PHE A 130 -19.55 -15.45 2.11
C PHE A 130 -18.55 -16.26 2.95
N PRO A 131 -17.91 -17.31 2.40
CA PRO A 131 -16.95 -18.15 3.14
C PRO A 131 -15.80 -17.35 3.75
N LEU A 132 -15.43 -17.67 4.99
CA LEU A 132 -14.35 -16.96 5.69
C LEU A 132 -12.96 -17.27 5.13
N ASN A 133 -12.76 -18.45 4.55
CA ASN A 133 -11.48 -18.91 4.04
C ASN A 133 -11.18 -18.45 2.61
N LEU A 134 -12.10 -17.71 1.98
CA LEU A 134 -11.92 -17.15 0.65
C LEU A 134 -11.78 -15.62 0.75
N PRO A 135 -10.91 -15.00 -0.09
CA PRO A 135 -10.83 -13.55 -0.16
C PRO A 135 -12.16 -12.94 -0.61
N PHE A 136 -12.70 -12.05 0.22
CA PHE A 136 -13.82 -11.19 -0.15
C PHE A 136 -13.27 -9.79 -0.38
N ALA A 137 -13.37 -9.30 -1.61
CA ALA A 137 -12.84 -8.00 -2.01
C ALA A 137 -13.96 -7.09 -2.54
N ILE A 138 -13.83 -5.80 -2.24
CA ILE A 138 -14.60 -4.74 -2.89
C ILE A 138 -13.65 -3.76 -3.54
N GLU A 139 -14.07 -3.21 -4.67
CA GLU A 139 -13.38 -2.14 -5.38
C GLU A 139 -14.25 -0.90 -5.33
N LYS A 140 -13.70 0.19 -4.77
CA LYS A 140 -14.42 1.45 -4.62
C LYS A 140 -13.43 2.60 -4.72
N ASP A 141 -13.78 3.62 -5.51
CA ASP A 141 -13.01 4.87 -5.60
C ASP A 141 -11.51 4.66 -5.97
N GLY A 142 -11.22 3.67 -6.81
CA GLY A 142 -9.85 3.36 -7.23
C GLY A 142 -9.02 2.60 -6.18
N VAL A 143 -9.67 2.10 -5.14
CA VAL A 143 -9.07 1.30 -4.07
C VAL A 143 -9.68 -0.09 -4.06
N ARG A 144 -8.87 -1.10 -3.81
CA ARG A 144 -9.33 -2.47 -3.55
C ARG A 144 -9.12 -2.82 -2.08
N VAL A 145 -10.19 -3.19 -1.40
CA VAL A 145 -10.14 -3.63 0.01
C VAL A 145 -10.59 -5.06 0.12
N THR A 146 -9.74 -5.90 0.68
CA THR A 146 -9.95 -7.35 0.81
C THR A 146 -9.98 -7.76 2.28
N ILE A 147 -10.85 -8.71 2.62
CA ILE A 147 -10.90 -9.39 3.92
C ILE A 147 -10.78 -10.90 3.71
N VAL A 148 -9.89 -11.52 4.49
CA VAL A 148 -9.79 -12.99 4.63
C VAL A 148 -9.92 -13.33 6.11
N GLY A 149 -10.72 -14.35 6.41
CA GLY A 149 -10.93 -14.86 7.76
C GLY A 149 -11.77 -13.92 8.63
N ASN A 150 -11.42 -13.85 9.91
CA ASN A 150 -12.11 -13.01 10.88
C ASN A 150 -11.12 -12.11 11.65
N PRO A 151 -10.37 -11.23 10.94
CA PRO A 151 -9.38 -10.37 11.56
C PRO A 151 -9.99 -9.44 12.61
N ASP A 152 -9.17 -9.14 13.62
CA ASP A 152 -9.48 -8.23 14.73
C ASP A 152 -8.49 -7.06 14.75
N ILE A 153 -9.01 -5.85 14.55
CA ILE A 153 -8.22 -4.60 14.59
C ILE A 153 -7.81 -4.21 16.02
N GLY A 154 -8.40 -4.84 17.05
CA GLY A 154 -7.96 -4.69 18.44
C GLY A 154 -6.72 -5.51 18.78
N VAL A 155 -6.36 -6.48 17.93
CA VAL A 155 -5.21 -7.36 18.14
C VAL A 155 -4.41 -7.43 16.83
N LEU A 156 -3.83 -6.29 16.44
CA LEU A 156 -2.97 -6.23 15.27
C LEU A 156 -1.58 -6.78 15.63
N ARG A 157 -1.28 -7.96 15.08
CA ARG A 157 0.00 -8.66 15.31
C ARG A 157 0.97 -8.50 14.17
N THR A 158 0.46 -8.26 12.97
CA THR A 158 1.26 -8.22 11.75
C THR A 158 0.82 -7.05 10.89
N ALA A 159 1.81 -6.29 10.42
CA ALA A 159 1.63 -5.37 9.31
C ALA A 159 2.61 -5.77 8.20
N MET A 160 2.11 -5.76 6.97
CA MET A 160 2.88 -6.05 5.78
C MET A 160 2.60 -4.95 4.76
N LEU A 161 3.66 -4.42 4.17
CA LEU A 161 3.62 -3.42 3.11
C LEU A 161 4.41 -3.99 1.93
N GLY A 162 3.83 -3.92 0.75
CA GLY A 162 4.47 -4.45 -0.44
C GLY A 162 3.92 -3.86 -1.73
N ILE A 163 4.54 -4.33 -2.81
CA ILE A 163 4.14 -4.03 -4.17
C ILE A 163 3.72 -5.32 -4.88
N ARG A 164 2.80 -5.18 -5.82
CA ARG A 164 2.25 -6.29 -6.61
C ARG A 164 2.18 -5.89 -8.07
N ASN A 165 2.52 -6.83 -8.94
CA ASN A 165 2.19 -6.79 -10.36
C ASN A 165 0.83 -7.47 -10.52
N PRO A 166 -0.27 -6.71 -10.66
CA PRO A 166 -1.61 -7.29 -10.72
C PRO A 166 -1.73 -8.23 -11.91
N GLN A 167 -2.48 -9.33 -11.74
CA GLN A 167 -2.64 -10.29 -12.81
C GLN A 167 -3.29 -9.63 -14.03
N LYS A 168 -2.76 -9.93 -15.22
CA LYS A 168 -3.33 -9.51 -16.49
C LYS A 168 -4.83 -9.76 -16.57
N GLY A 169 -5.57 -8.78 -17.07
CA GLY A 169 -7.03 -8.86 -17.21
C GLY A 169 -7.78 -8.64 -15.89
N THR A 170 -7.10 -8.23 -14.83
CA THR A 170 -7.71 -7.91 -13.53
C THR A 170 -7.55 -6.42 -13.19
N TRP A 171 -8.24 -5.99 -12.13
CA TRP A 171 -8.03 -4.66 -11.54
C TRP A 171 -6.54 -4.49 -11.15
N PRO A 172 -5.96 -3.29 -11.30
CA PRO A 172 -6.56 -2.02 -11.71
C PRO A 172 -6.51 -1.73 -13.21
N ASN A 173 -5.74 -2.50 -13.98
CA ASN A 173 -5.52 -2.30 -15.40
C ASN A 173 -5.75 -3.59 -16.18
N ALA A 174 -6.96 -3.77 -16.72
CA ALA A 174 -7.32 -4.97 -17.47
C ALA A 174 -6.55 -5.13 -18.80
N ASP A 175 -6.01 -4.02 -19.33
CA ASP A 175 -5.27 -3.99 -20.59
C ASP A 175 -3.76 -4.21 -20.40
N ASP A 176 -3.29 -4.48 -19.18
CA ASP A 176 -1.87 -4.74 -18.92
C ASP A 176 -1.38 -5.96 -19.74
N PRO A 177 -0.25 -5.86 -20.46
CA PRO A 177 0.30 -6.98 -21.22
C PRO A 177 0.71 -8.18 -20.36
N GLY A 178 0.94 -8.01 -19.05
CA GLY A 178 1.41 -9.04 -18.13
C GLY A 178 2.93 -9.23 -18.15
N ASN A 179 3.69 -8.16 -18.41
CA ASN A 179 5.15 -8.23 -18.48
C ASN A 179 5.76 -8.23 -17.07
N PRO A 180 6.94 -8.87 -16.87
CA PRO A 180 7.69 -8.72 -15.63
C PRO A 180 8.09 -7.25 -15.41
N LEU A 181 7.93 -6.77 -14.17
CA LEU A 181 8.18 -5.37 -13.81
C LEU A 181 9.42 -5.23 -12.91
N CYS A 182 10.05 -4.07 -13.00
CA CYS A 182 11.18 -3.65 -12.16
C CYS A 182 10.91 -2.25 -11.60
N ALA A 183 10.68 -2.14 -10.29
CA ALA A 183 10.31 -0.91 -9.62
C ALA A 183 11.01 -0.75 -8.27
N GLU A 184 11.02 0.47 -7.76
CA GLU A 184 11.57 0.86 -6.47
C GLU A 184 10.61 1.77 -5.70
#